data_AF-A0AAD7SF29-F1
#
_entry.id   AF-A0AAD7SF29-F1
#
_cell.length_a   1.000
_cell.length_b   1.000
_cell.length_c   1.000
_cell.angle_alpha   90.00
_cell.angle_beta   90.00
_cell.angle_gamma   90.00
#
_symmetry.space_group_name_H-M   'P 1'
#
loop_
_entity.id
_entity.type
_entity.pdbx_description
1 polymer ?
#
loop_
_entity_poly.entity_id
_entity_poly.type
_entity_poly.pdbx_seq_one_letter_code
_entity_poly.pdbx_strand_id
1 'polypeptide(L)'
;MCKLLAVGDLKGLLAKVLGMARMEDILNESGLQQAIGTPVFDGASFDLYRPKMWEAMRTDYPTKIDPKQLKGEMLGDTENPATYLHRQLKHWKQETEQVPERDALMTTMFQNSVVKAMPQPVKSTLEDVVGLNSKTHREFCDHVTHAVEKYRKDEQKLKEQVKEAQRKLTQLQLGELTKKDKKKVQAMVTAEAPGVGPEATVSSRGPLPTAACASEPGTTHSASDKCACTAPTMEKQTTK
;
A
#
# COMPACT_ATOMS: atom_id res chain seq x y z
N MET A 1 32.57 -30.57 0.46
CA MET A 1 32.34 -30.99 -0.94
C MET A 1 30.89 -30.72 -1.28
N CYS A 2 30.61 -29.75 -2.14
CA CYS A 2 29.26 -29.54 -2.66
C CYS A 2 28.94 -30.70 -3.60
N LYS A 3 27.91 -31.50 -3.29
CA LYS A 3 27.43 -32.55 -4.19
C LYS A 3 26.84 -31.86 -5.43
N LEU A 4 27.41 -32.14 -6.60
CA LEU A 4 26.87 -31.71 -7.88
C LEU A 4 25.59 -32.50 -8.15
N LEU A 5 24.51 -31.83 -8.54
CA LEU A 5 23.28 -32.50 -8.93
C LEU A 5 23.47 -33.13 -10.31
N ALA A 6 23.16 -34.42 -10.45
CA ALA A 6 23.25 -35.09 -11.74
C ALA A 6 21.94 -34.95 -12.52
N VAL A 7 22.01 -35.03 -13.85
CA VAL A 7 20.81 -34.99 -14.71
C VAL A 7 19.85 -36.14 -14.39
N GLY A 8 20.37 -37.32 -14.02
CA GLY A 8 19.58 -38.48 -13.62
C GLY A 8 18.74 -38.26 -12.36
N ASP A 9 19.29 -37.57 -11.36
CA ASP A 9 18.57 -37.23 -10.12
C ASP A 9 17.36 -36.34 -10.43
N LEU A 10 17.57 -35.33 -11.29
CA LEU A 10 16.50 -34.42 -11.71
C LEU A 10 15.46 -35.14 -12.57
N LYS A 11 15.90 -35.97 -13.51
CA LYS A 11 15.03 -36.79 -14.37
C LYS A 11 14.11 -37.69 -13.54
N GLY A 12 14.67 -38.39 -12.55
CA GLY A 12 13.89 -39.20 -11.61
C GLY A 12 12.90 -38.37 -10.80
N LEU A 13 13.29 -37.17 -10.37
CA LEU A 13 12.40 -36.26 -9.66
C LEU A 13 11.24 -35.76 -10.54
N LEU A 14 11.53 -35.30 -11.76
CA LEU A 14 10.53 -34.81 -12.71
C LEU A 14 9.56 -35.91 -13.12
N ALA A 15 10.04 -37.12 -13.42
CA ALA A 15 9.22 -38.29 -13.70
C ALA A 15 8.24 -38.59 -12.56
N LYS A 16 8.71 -38.47 -11.30
CA LYS A 16 7.89 -38.73 -10.12
C LYS A 16 6.85 -37.65 -9.85
N VAL A 17 7.17 -36.38 -10.10
CA VAL A 17 6.30 -35.24 -9.76
C VAL A 17 5.31 -34.92 -10.88
N LEU A 18 5.76 -34.91 -12.13
CA LEU A 18 4.98 -34.46 -13.29
C LEU A 18 4.53 -35.62 -14.20
N GLY A 19 5.14 -36.80 -14.04
CA GLY A 19 4.95 -37.95 -14.93
C GLY A 19 5.98 -38.00 -16.06
N MET A 20 6.10 -39.18 -16.67
CA MET A 20 7.09 -39.44 -17.72
C MET A 20 6.92 -38.53 -18.95
N ALA A 21 5.69 -38.37 -19.45
CA ALA A 21 5.44 -37.57 -20.66
C ALA A 21 5.88 -36.10 -20.48
N ARG A 22 5.52 -35.46 -19.36
CA ARG A 22 5.90 -34.06 -19.09
C ARG A 22 7.39 -33.89 -18.81
N MET A 23 8.01 -34.87 -18.18
CA MET A 23 9.47 -34.88 -18.02
C MET A 23 10.16 -34.90 -19.40
N GLU A 24 9.69 -35.71 -20.35
CA GLU A 24 10.26 -35.76 -21.70
C GLU A 24 10.11 -34.44 -22.44
N ASP A 25 8.94 -33.80 -22.36
CA ASP A 25 8.68 -32.47 -22.92
C ASP A 25 9.70 -31.43 -22.38
N ILE A 26 9.86 -31.34 -21.05
CA ILE A 26 10.77 -30.39 -20.40
C ILE A 26 12.25 -30.71 -20.72
N LEU A 27 12.63 -31.98 -20.78
CA LEU A 27 13.99 -32.40 -21.18
C LEU A 27 14.27 -32.03 -22.64
N ASN A 28 13.28 -32.15 -23.51
CA ASN A 28 13.39 -31.78 -24.91
C ASN A 28 13.63 -30.26 -25.06
N GLU A 29 12.81 -29.44 -24.40
CA GLU A 29 12.89 -27.98 -24.43
C GLU A 29 14.18 -27.44 -23.81
N SER A 30 14.69 -28.09 -22.77
CA SER A 30 15.94 -27.71 -22.11
C SER A 30 17.21 -28.12 -22.88
N GLY A 31 17.07 -28.81 -24.02
CA GLY A 31 18.18 -29.29 -24.85
C GLY A 31 18.81 -30.61 -24.37
N LEU A 32 18.12 -31.35 -23.50
CA LEU A 32 18.51 -32.65 -22.96
C LEU A 32 17.79 -33.82 -23.68
N GLN A 33 17.47 -33.64 -24.97
CA GLN A 33 16.83 -34.67 -25.81
C GLN A 33 17.54 -36.02 -25.75
N GLN A 34 18.88 -36.01 -25.71
CA GLN A 34 19.70 -37.23 -25.68
C GLN A 34 19.58 -38.01 -24.35
N ALA A 35 19.11 -37.36 -23.29
CA ALA A 35 18.86 -37.98 -21.98
C ALA A 35 17.48 -38.64 -21.89
N ILE A 36 16.60 -38.44 -22.87
CA ILE A 36 15.25 -39.04 -22.89
C ILE A 36 15.37 -40.54 -23.17
N GLY A 37 14.75 -41.37 -22.34
CA GLY A 37 14.72 -42.82 -22.51
C GLY A 37 16.07 -43.54 -22.36
N THR A 38 17.18 -42.83 -22.15
CA THR A 38 18.52 -43.43 -22.01
C THR A 38 19.17 -43.06 -20.67
N PRO A 39 19.93 -43.97 -20.04
CA PRO A 39 20.68 -43.67 -18.82
C PRO A 39 22.06 -43.02 -19.10
N VAL A 40 22.44 -42.88 -20.37
CA VAL A 40 23.81 -42.49 -20.78
C VAL A 40 24.17 -41.08 -20.30
N PHE A 41 23.18 -40.18 -20.25
CA PHE A 41 23.37 -38.80 -19.81
C PHE A 41 23.06 -38.58 -18.32
N ASP A 42 22.63 -39.62 -17.58
CA ASP A 42 22.16 -39.45 -16.21
C ASP A 42 23.28 -39.03 -15.25
N GLY A 43 24.55 -39.36 -15.56
CA GLY A 43 25.73 -38.94 -14.78
C GLY A 43 26.28 -37.55 -15.11
N ALA A 44 25.69 -36.84 -16.10
CA ALA A 44 26.16 -35.51 -16.48
C ALA A 44 25.83 -34.45 -15.40
N SER A 45 26.67 -33.42 -15.28
CA SER A 45 26.41 -32.29 -14.37
C SER A 45 25.20 -31.49 -14.84
N PHE A 46 24.26 -31.26 -13.92
CA PHE A 46 23.07 -30.45 -14.19
C PHE A 46 23.36 -28.95 -14.36
N ASP A 47 24.46 -28.43 -13.81
CA ASP A 47 24.71 -26.99 -13.76
C ASP A 47 24.72 -26.30 -15.13
N LEU A 48 25.15 -27.01 -16.17
CA LEU A 48 25.17 -26.51 -17.55
C LEU A 48 23.77 -26.34 -18.15
N TYR A 49 22.82 -27.16 -17.72
CA TYR A 49 21.45 -27.20 -18.23
C TYR A 49 20.46 -26.43 -17.36
N ARG A 50 20.87 -26.06 -16.15
CA ARG A 50 20.04 -25.41 -15.14
C ARG A 50 19.28 -24.18 -15.66
N PRO A 51 19.89 -23.23 -16.41
CA PRO A 51 19.15 -22.06 -16.89
C PRO A 51 18.03 -22.44 -17.86
N LYS A 52 18.32 -23.31 -18.83
CA LYS A 52 17.36 -23.76 -19.85
C LYS A 52 16.25 -24.63 -19.26
N MET A 53 16.61 -25.51 -18.33
CA MET A 53 15.65 -26.32 -17.58
C MET A 53 14.67 -25.44 -16.81
N TRP A 54 15.18 -24.42 -16.11
CA TRP A 54 14.31 -23.52 -15.34
C TRP A 54 13.44 -22.65 -16.25
N GLU A 55 13.93 -22.31 -17.44
CA GLU A 55 13.15 -21.59 -18.45
C GLU A 55 12.01 -22.44 -19.03
N ALA A 56 12.28 -23.70 -19.40
CA ALA A 56 11.25 -24.65 -19.85
C ALA A 56 10.18 -24.86 -18.77
N MET A 57 10.60 -25.14 -17.53
CA MET A 57 9.66 -25.28 -16.42
C MET A 57 8.79 -24.04 -16.17
N ARG A 58 9.36 -22.84 -16.28
CA ARG A 58 8.60 -21.59 -16.11
C ARG A 58 7.66 -21.27 -17.29
N THR A 59 7.92 -21.84 -18.46
CA THR A 59 7.05 -21.72 -19.64
C THR A 59 5.82 -22.60 -19.48
N ASP A 60 6.01 -23.85 -19.05
CA ASP A 60 4.91 -24.80 -18.82
C ASP A 60 4.12 -24.51 -17.55
N TYR A 61 4.78 -23.98 -16.53
CA TYR A 61 4.20 -23.64 -15.24
C TYR A 61 4.45 -22.16 -14.93
N PRO A 62 3.77 -21.24 -15.65
CA PRO A 62 3.92 -19.82 -15.38
C PRO A 62 3.43 -19.50 -13.97
N THR A 63 4.24 -18.76 -13.22
CA THR A 63 3.84 -18.22 -11.92
C THR A 63 2.61 -17.34 -12.14
N LYS A 64 1.50 -17.70 -11.51
CA LYS A 64 0.26 -16.90 -11.57
C LYS A 64 0.52 -15.60 -10.83
N ILE A 65 0.74 -14.52 -11.58
CA ILE A 65 0.85 -13.18 -11.03
C ILE A 65 -0.53 -12.81 -10.47
N ASP A 66 -0.66 -12.69 -9.15
CA ASP A 66 -1.88 -12.17 -8.52
C ASP A 66 -1.85 -10.63 -8.55
N PRO A 67 -2.77 -9.96 -9.26
CA PRO A 67 -2.85 -8.51 -9.27
C PRO A 67 -3.05 -7.89 -7.88
N LYS A 68 -3.54 -8.66 -6.91
CA LYS A 68 -3.69 -8.19 -5.52
C LYS A 68 -2.35 -8.09 -4.80
N GLN A 69 -1.41 -8.98 -5.10
CA GLN A 69 -0.06 -8.99 -4.50
C GLN A 69 0.82 -7.90 -5.10
N LEU A 70 0.57 -7.50 -6.35
CA LEU A 70 1.25 -6.39 -7.01
C LEU A 70 0.86 -4.99 -6.51
N LYS A 71 -0.04 -4.88 -5.54
CA LYS A 71 -0.38 -3.56 -4.97
C LYS A 71 0.83 -3.02 -4.21
N GLY A 72 1.23 -1.79 -4.55
CA GLY A 72 2.31 -1.12 -3.84
C GLY A 72 1.97 -0.97 -2.36
N GLU A 73 2.90 -1.36 -1.49
CA GLU A 73 2.82 -1.04 -0.06
C GLU A 73 2.81 0.48 0.12
N MET A 74 2.11 0.98 1.13
CA MET A 74 2.06 2.41 1.40
C MET A 74 3.45 2.95 1.80
N LEU A 75 3.74 4.18 1.41
CA LEU A 75 4.96 4.88 1.81
C LEU A 75 4.93 5.14 3.32
N GLY A 76 6.01 4.78 4.03
CA GLY A 76 6.13 5.09 5.45
C GLY A 76 6.37 6.58 5.71
N ASP A 77 5.80 7.11 6.79
CA ASP A 77 5.81 8.55 7.11
C ASP A 77 7.22 9.18 7.10
N THR A 78 8.21 8.45 7.62
CA THR A 78 9.62 8.91 7.74
C THR A 78 10.57 8.23 6.74
N GLU A 79 10.06 7.36 5.87
CA GLU A 79 10.92 6.54 5.01
C GLU A 79 11.57 7.35 3.88
N ASN A 80 12.83 7.06 3.51
CA ASN A 80 13.42 7.65 2.32
C ASN A 80 12.71 7.16 1.03
N PRO A 81 12.27 8.05 0.12
CA PRO A 81 11.57 7.66 -1.10
C PRO A 81 12.40 6.74 -2.02
N ALA A 82 13.73 6.89 -2.05
CA ALA A 82 14.59 6.00 -2.83
C ALA A 82 14.61 4.57 -2.25
N THR A 83 14.65 4.45 -0.92
CA THR A 83 14.59 3.16 -0.22
C THR A 83 13.23 2.48 -0.45
N TYR A 84 12.16 3.27 -0.43
CA TYR A 84 10.80 2.80 -0.74
C TYR A 84 10.73 2.22 -2.16
N LEU A 85 11.19 2.97 -3.16
CA LEU A 85 11.18 2.53 -4.55
C LEU A 85 12.00 1.25 -4.75
N HIS A 86 13.14 1.13 -4.08
CA HIS A 86 13.94 -0.09 -4.11
C HIS A 86 13.21 -1.28 -3.46
N ARG A 87 12.51 -1.07 -2.33
CA ARG A 87 11.68 -2.11 -1.71
C ARG A 87 10.56 -2.55 -2.65
N GLN A 88 9.86 -1.60 -3.28
CA GLN A 88 8.80 -1.92 -4.25
C GLN A 88 9.33 -2.71 -5.43
N LEU A 89 10.48 -2.31 -5.99
CA LEU A 89 11.10 -3.03 -7.10
C LEU A 89 11.50 -4.46 -6.70
N LYS A 90 12.02 -4.63 -5.49
CA LYS A 90 12.37 -5.96 -4.95
C LYS A 90 11.13 -6.83 -4.77
N HIS A 91 10.06 -6.29 -4.20
CA HIS A 91 8.77 -6.97 -4.05
C HIS A 91 8.25 -7.40 -5.43
N TRP A 92 8.21 -6.48 -6.39
CA TRP A 92 7.76 -6.79 -7.75
C TRP A 92 8.58 -7.87 -8.43
N LYS A 93 9.91 -7.85 -8.26
CA LYS A 93 10.79 -8.91 -8.79
C LYS A 93 10.54 -10.28 -8.14
N GLN A 94 10.12 -10.31 -6.88
CA GLN A 94 9.77 -11.55 -6.19
C GLN A 94 8.45 -12.12 -6.71
N GLU A 95 7.44 -11.28 -6.90
CA GLU A 95 6.09 -11.72 -7.30
C GLU A 95 5.97 -12.03 -8.80
N THR A 96 6.69 -11.28 -9.65
CA THR A 96 6.60 -11.44 -11.11
C THR A 96 7.71 -12.30 -11.69
N GLU A 97 8.74 -12.62 -10.90
CA GLU A 97 9.99 -13.27 -11.30
C GLU A 97 10.72 -12.60 -12.49
N GLN A 98 10.24 -11.43 -12.91
CA GLN A 98 10.75 -10.65 -14.02
C GLN A 98 11.21 -9.29 -13.52
N VAL A 99 12.12 -8.67 -14.26
CA VAL A 99 12.49 -7.28 -14.02
C VAL A 99 11.45 -6.42 -14.73
N PRO A 100 10.68 -5.57 -14.03
CA PRO A 100 9.62 -4.77 -14.64
C PRO A 100 10.12 -3.93 -15.83
N GLU A 101 11.38 -3.48 -15.80
CA GLU A 101 12.03 -2.70 -16.86
C GLU A 101 12.20 -3.45 -18.20
N ARG A 102 12.06 -4.79 -18.24
CA ARG A 102 12.22 -5.57 -19.48
C ARG A 102 10.99 -5.53 -20.39
N ASP A 103 9.82 -5.25 -19.82
CA ASP A 103 8.57 -5.19 -20.56
C ASP A 103 7.89 -3.85 -20.30
N ALA A 104 7.47 -3.17 -21.37
CA ALA A 104 6.78 -1.90 -21.31
C ALA A 104 5.48 -2.00 -20.50
N LEU A 105 4.73 -3.11 -20.66
CA LEU A 105 3.49 -3.33 -19.92
C LEU A 105 3.77 -3.44 -18.42
N MET A 106 4.76 -4.24 -18.03
CA MET A 106 5.16 -4.44 -16.63
C MET A 106 5.71 -3.15 -16.01
N THR A 107 6.46 -2.36 -16.77
CA THR A 107 6.94 -1.04 -16.35
C THR A 107 5.76 -0.12 -16.03
N THR A 108 4.77 -0.02 -16.93
CA THR A 108 3.59 0.80 -16.71
C THR A 108 2.75 0.30 -15.53
N MET A 109 2.59 -1.01 -15.36
CA MET A 109 1.88 -1.57 -14.21
C MET A 109 2.58 -1.25 -12.88
N PHE A 110 3.92 -1.37 -12.84
CA PHE A 110 4.74 -1.02 -11.67
C PHE A 110 4.65 0.47 -11.33
N GLN A 111 4.80 1.36 -12.31
CA GLN A 111 4.69 2.79 -12.09
C GLN A 111 3.28 3.16 -11.57
N ASN A 112 2.24 2.57 -12.13
CA ASN A 112 0.86 2.74 -11.65
C ASN A 112 0.66 2.21 -10.22
N SER A 113 1.25 1.08 -9.85
CA SER A 113 1.12 0.56 -8.49
C SER A 113 1.80 1.45 -7.48
N VAL A 114 2.96 2.01 -7.83
CA VAL A 114 3.69 2.97 -7.00
C VAL A 114 2.86 4.25 -6.81
N VAL A 115 2.34 4.84 -7.90
CA VAL A 115 1.51 6.06 -7.83
C VAL A 115 0.24 5.84 -7.01
N LYS A 116 -0.41 4.67 -7.13
CA LYS A 116 -1.60 4.33 -6.33
C LYS A 116 -1.32 4.15 -4.83
N ALA A 117 -0.09 3.79 -4.47
CA ALA A 117 0.32 3.59 -3.08
C ALA A 117 0.78 4.88 -2.38
N MET A 118 0.90 5.99 -3.13
CA MET A 118 1.32 7.29 -2.60
C MET A 118 0.18 8.01 -1.85
N PRO A 119 0.52 8.89 -0.89
CA PRO A 119 -0.46 9.79 -0.28
C PRO A 119 -1.18 10.64 -1.34
N GLN A 120 -2.47 10.93 -1.11
CA GLN A 120 -3.32 11.65 -2.07
C GLN A 120 -2.71 12.97 -2.59
N PRO A 121 -2.04 13.81 -1.77
CA PRO A 121 -1.40 15.03 -2.27
C PRO A 121 -0.24 14.75 -3.24
N VAL A 122 0.57 13.73 -2.96
CA VAL A 122 1.67 13.29 -3.83
C VAL A 122 1.11 12.71 -5.12
N LYS A 123 0.08 11.86 -5.02
CA LYS A 123 -0.59 11.26 -6.17
C LYS A 123 -1.13 12.31 -7.14
N SER A 124 -1.81 13.34 -6.65
CA SER A 124 -2.28 14.45 -7.49
C SER A 124 -1.13 15.12 -8.24
N THR A 125 -0.02 15.42 -7.56
CA THR A 125 1.13 16.06 -8.21
C THR A 125 1.82 15.16 -9.24
N LEU A 126 1.72 13.84 -9.10
CA LEU A 126 2.28 12.88 -10.04
C LEU A 126 1.35 12.66 -11.24
N GLU A 127 0.03 12.72 -11.04
CA GLU A 127 -0.96 12.65 -12.13
C GLU A 127 -0.91 13.88 -13.04
N ASP A 128 -0.53 15.05 -12.50
CA ASP A 128 -0.30 16.28 -13.27
C ASP A 128 0.93 16.19 -14.20
N VAL A 129 1.86 15.26 -13.96
CA VAL A 129 3.05 15.08 -14.79
C VAL A 129 2.68 14.33 -16.06
N VAL A 130 2.60 15.07 -17.18
CA VAL A 130 2.31 14.50 -18.50
C VAL A 130 3.31 13.40 -18.86
N GLY A 131 2.78 12.24 -19.23
CA GLY A 131 3.58 11.11 -19.69
C GLY A 131 4.46 10.46 -18.62
N LEU A 132 4.15 10.61 -17.32
CA LEU A 132 4.91 10.00 -16.24
C LEU A 132 5.15 8.49 -16.46
N ASN A 133 4.13 7.79 -16.95
CA ASN A 133 4.16 6.34 -17.19
C ASN A 133 4.96 5.92 -18.45
N SER A 134 5.41 6.88 -19.24
CA SER A 134 6.21 6.66 -20.45
C SER A 134 7.67 7.09 -20.26
N LYS A 135 7.99 7.66 -19.09
CA LYS A 135 9.35 8.09 -18.74
C LYS A 135 10.22 6.92 -18.34
N THR A 136 11.52 7.12 -18.44
CA THR A 136 12.50 6.13 -17.99
C THR A 136 12.38 5.90 -16.49
N HIS A 137 12.77 4.72 -16.01
CA HIS A 137 12.71 4.40 -14.57
C HIS A 137 13.46 5.41 -13.70
N ARG A 138 14.60 5.93 -14.19
CA ARG A 138 15.38 6.97 -13.49
C ARG A 138 14.58 8.26 -13.33
N GLU A 139 14.03 8.80 -14.42
CA GLU A 139 13.24 10.03 -14.39
C GLU A 139 11.97 9.86 -13.54
N PHE A 140 11.34 8.69 -13.59
CA PHE A 140 10.21 8.35 -12.74
C PHE A 140 10.60 8.42 -11.25
N CYS A 141 11.72 7.80 -10.87
CA CYS A 141 12.25 7.84 -9.51
C CYS A 141 12.55 9.28 -9.04
N ASP A 142 13.12 10.10 -9.91
CA ASP A 142 13.42 11.51 -9.62
C ASP A 142 12.13 12.32 -9.39
N HIS A 143 11.11 12.12 -10.24
CA HIS A 143 9.79 12.76 -10.07
C HIS A 143 9.10 12.35 -8.77
N VAL A 144 9.11 11.05 -8.45
CA VAL A 144 8.53 10.54 -7.21
C VAL A 144 9.26 11.10 -5.99
N THR A 145 10.59 11.10 -6.01
CA THR A 145 11.41 11.64 -4.92
C THR A 145 11.12 13.12 -4.69
N HIS A 146 11.10 13.92 -5.75
CA HIS A 146 10.79 15.35 -5.67
C HIS A 146 9.38 15.60 -5.15
N ALA A 147 8.37 14.86 -5.62
CA ALA A 147 6.98 15.01 -5.19
C ALA A 147 6.80 14.67 -3.70
N VAL A 148 7.43 13.59 -3.22
CA VAL A 148 7.42 13.19 -1.81
C VAL A 148 8.16 14.20 -0.93
N GLU A 149 9.32 14.69 -1.36
CA GLU A 149 10.06 15.70 -0.61
C GLU A 149 9.30 17.01 -0.51
N LYS A 150 8.69 17.46 -1.62
CA LYS A 150 7.85 18.65 -1.63
C LYS A 150 6.67 18.50 -0.67
N TYR A 151 5.97 17.37 -0.72
CA TYR A 151 4.88 17.07 0.20
C TYR A 151 5.31 17.16 1.68
N ARG A 152 6.45 16.56 2.04
CA ARG A 152 6.96 16.62 3.42
C ARG A 152 7.33 18.03 3.86
N LYS A 153 7.95 18.82 2.97
CA LYS A 153 8.27 20.23 3.23
C LYS A 153 6.99 21.05 3.46
N ASP A 154 5.95 20.82 2.66
CA ASP A 154 4.70 21.54 2.77
C ASP A 154 3.90 21.13 4.02
N GLU A 155 3.92 19.84 4.39
CA GLU A 155 3.31 19.35 5.63
C GLU A 155 4.00 19.94 6.88
N GLN A 156 5.33 20.06 6.84
CA GLN A 156 6.09 20.71 7.92
C GLN A 156 5.74 22.19 8.05
N LYS A 157 5.67 22.94 6.94
CA LYS A 157 5.26 24.35 6.96
C LYS A 157 3.84 24.52 7.50
N LEU A 158 2.91 23.63 7.13
CA LEU A 158 1.55 23.67 7.63
C LEU A 158 1.51 23.42 9.15
N LYS A 159 2.28 22.45 9.65
CA LYS A 159 2.41 22.19 11.09
C LYS A 159 2.99 23.38 11.85
N GLU A 160 3.96 24.08 11.26
CA GLU A 160 4.54 25.30 11.84
C GLU A 160 3.51 26.45 11.88
N GLN A 161 2.77 26.67 10.80
CA GLN A 161 1.70 27.68 10.75
C GLN A 161 0.57 27.39 11.76
N VAL A 162 0.16 26.13 11.90
CA VAL A 162 -0.84 25.72 12.90
C VAL A 162 -0.34 25.97 14.32
N LYS A 163 0.92 25.62 14.62
CA LYS A 163 1.54 25.91 15.92
C LYS A 163 1.61 27.40 16.19
N GLU A 164 1.93 28.22 15.19
CA GLU A 164 1.98 29.67 15.34
C GLU A 164 0.58 30.27 15.54
N ALA A 165 -0.41 29.84 14.76
CA ALA A 165 -1.80 30.25 14.93
C ALA A 165 -2.33 29.87 16.31
N GLN A 166 -2.01 28.67 16.80
CA GLN A 166 -2.36 28.24 18.15
C GLN A 166 -1.68 29.08 19.22
N ARG A 167 -0.38 29.41 19.06
CA ARG A 167 0.33 30.33 19.97
C ARG A 167 -0.33 31.71 20.01
N LYS A 168 -0.71 32.27 18.86
CA LYS A 168 -1.41 33.56 18.75
C LYS A 168 -2.79 33.50 19.43
N LEU A 169 -3.54 32.42 19.22
CA LEU A 169 -4.85 32.22 19.86
C LEU A 169 -4.72 32.15 21.38
N THR A 170 -3.79 31.36 21.91
CA THR A 170 -3.52 31.26 23.35
C THR A 170 -3.08 32.61 23.93
N GLN A 171 -2.24 33.35 23.22
CA GLN A 171 -1.81 34.69 23.65
C GLN A 171 -2.98 35.68 23.74
N LEU A 172 -3.91 35.64 22.78
CA LEU A 172 -5.12 36.46 22.81
C LEU A 172 -6.03 36.09 23.98
N GLN A 173 -6.28 34.80 24.22
CA GLN A 173 -7.09 34.33 25.35
C GLN A 173 -6.49 34.76 26.71
N LEU A 174 -5.17 34.61 26.88
CA LEU A 174 -4.48 35.07 28.10
C LEU A 174 -4.48 36.61 28.23
N GLY A 175 -4.35 37.32 27.10
CA GLY A 175 -4.44 38.77 27.05
C GLY A 175 -5.82 39.31 27.41
N GLU A 176 -6.89 38.62 27.01
CA GLU A 176 -8.27 38.99 27.38
C GLU A 176 -8.58 38.75 28.86
N LEU A 177 -8.10 37.63 29.43
CA LEU A 177 -8.25 37.35 30.86
C LEU A 177 -7.52 38.39 31.71
N THR A 178 -6.25 38.67 31.40
CA THR A 178 -5.47 39.68 32.13
C THR A 178 -6.01 41.11 31.98
N LYS A 179 -6.59 41.47 30.84
CA LYS A 179 -7.29 42.75 30.66
C LYS A 179 -8.60 42.82 31.45
N LYS A 180 -9.38 41.72 31.52
CA LYS A 180 -10.58 41.64 32.36
C LYS A 180 -10.23 41.77 33.84
N ASP A 181 -9.16 41.14 34.29
CA ASP A 181 -8.69 41.27 35.67
C ASP A 181 -8.22 42.68 35.99
N LYS A 182 -7.48 43.34 35.08
CA LYS A 182 -7.09 44.76 35.27
C LYS A 182 -8.28 45.71 35.25
N LYS A 183 -9.29 45.48 34.40
CA LYS A 183 -10.52 46.29 34.38
C LYS A 183 -11.35 46.12 35.65
N LYS A 184 -11.37 44.91 36.22
CA LYS A 184 -12.03 44.61 37.50
C LYS A 184 -11.28 45.23 38.68
N VAL A 185 -9.94 45.21 38.68
CA VAL A 185 -9.11 45.86 39.71
C VAL A 185 -9.25 47.39 39.65
N GLN A 186 -9.30 47.99 38.45
CA GLN A 186 -9.46 49.43 38.31
C GLN A 186 -10.87 49.92 38.71
N ALA A 187 -11.90 49.08 38.53
CA ALA A 187 -13.24 49.35 39.05
C ALA A 187 -13.33 49.16 40.58
N MET A 188 -12.47 48.34 41.19
CA MET A 188 -12.45 48.09 42.63
C MET A 188 -11.59 49.11 43.42
N VAL A 189 -10.64 49.80 42.79
CA VAL A 189 -9.82 50.86 43.41
C VAL A 189 -10.54 52.22 43.47
N THR A 190 -11.71 52.37 42.84
CA THR A 190 -12.53 53.60 42.95
C THR A 190 -13.74 53.41 43.89
N ALA A 191 -13.62 52.54 44.89
CA ALA A 191 -14.66 52.33 45.90
C ALA A 191 -14.05 51.96 47.27
N GLU A 192 -13.69 52.98 48.06
CA GLU A 192 -13.69 52.94 49.53
C GLU A 192 -14.90 53.79 49.97
N ALA A 193 -16.04 53.21 50.38
CA ALA A 193 -16.45 52.69 51.71
C ALA A 193 -17.08 53.79 52.61
N PRO A 194 -18.06 53.54 53.53
CA PRO A 194 -18.25 52.34 54.39
C PRO A 194 -19.73 51.85 54.50
N GLY A 195 -20.12 50.73 55.12
CA GLY A 195 -19.44 49.69 55.90
C GLY A 195 -20.40 48.65 56.50
N VAL A 196 -19.82 47.77 57.34
CA VAL A 196 -20.40 46.87 58.37
C VAL A 196 -21.02 45.52 57.92
N GLY A 197 -20.37 44.40 58.30
CA GLY A 197 -20.82 43.00 58.18
C GLY A 197 -21.67 42.50 59.37
N PRO A 198 -21.67 41.20 59.80
CA PRO A 198 -20.96 40.01 59.27
C PRO A 198 -21.77 38.64 59.27
N GLU A 199 -21.08 37.54 58.87
CA GLU A 199 -21.25 36.09 59.22
C GLU A 199 -22.50 35.29 58.79
N ALA A 200 -22.51 33.97 58.48
CA ALA A 200 -21.59 32.80 58.55
C ALA A 200 -22.06 31.72 57.51
N THR A 201 -21.19 31.03 56.74
CA THR A 201 -20.53 29.70 56.93
C THR A 201 -21.44 28.44 56.89
N VAL A 202 -21.14 27.50 55.96
CA VAL A 202 -20.86 26.03 56.15
C VAL A 202 -21.44 25.08 55.06
N SER A 203 -20.54 24.19 54.54
CA SER A 203 -20.70 22.82 53.98
C SER A 203 -21.47 22.55 52.68
N SER A 204 -21.22 21.50 51.88
CA SER A 204 -20.14 20.50 51.70
C SER A 204 -20.56 19.56 50.55
N ARG A 205 -19.58 18.93 49.89
CA ARG A 205 -19.61 17.62 49.17
C ARG A 205 -20.37 17.46 47.84
N GLY A 206 -19.62 17.02 46.81
CA GLY A 206 -20.12 16.10 45.77
C GLY A 206 -20.27 14.67 46.30
N PRO A 207 -20.84 13.71 45.53
CA PRO A 207 -20.21 13.19 44.31
C PRO A 207 -21.16 12.81 43.13
N LEU A 208 -20.52 12.40 42.02
CA LEU A 208 -21.01 11.87 40.74
C LEU A 208 -21.59 10.42 40.86
N PRO A 209 -21.91 9.70 39.75
CA PRO A 209 -23.19 9.49 39.06
C PRO A 209 -23.85 8.11 39.32
N THR A 210 -25.12 7.92 38.90
CA THR A 210 -25.77 6.60 38.84
C THR A 210 -26.48 6.36 37.51
N ALA A 211 -26.44 5.11 37.08
CA ALA A 211 -26.69 4.58 35.74
C ALA A 211 -28.16 4.20 35.43
N ALA A 212 -28.38 3.95 34.12
CA ALA A 212 -29.17 2.89 33.50
C ALA A 212 -30.71 2.85 33.66
N CYS A 213 -31.42 2.94 32.51
CA CYS A 213 -32.28 1.89 31.91
C CYS A 213 -33.04 2.54 30.73
N ALA A 214 -32.77 2.15 29.48
CA ALA A 214 -33.45 1.07 28.75
C ALA A 214 -34.94 1.38 28.50
N SER A 215 -35.31 1.53 27.21
CA SER A 215 -36.47 0.91 26.52
C SER A 215 -36.73 1.59 25.18
N GLU A 216 -36.44 0.90 24.07
CA GLU A 216 -37.27 1.02 22.85
C GLU A 216 -38.61 0.29 23.11
N PRO A 217 -39.70 0.52 22.33
CA PRO A 217 -39.82 -0.20 21.05
C PRO A 217 -40.63 0.51 19.94
N GLY A 218 -40.26 0.19 18.68
CA GLY A 218 -41.17 -0.09 17.55
C GLY A 218 -41.95 1.09 16.94
N THR A 219 -42.41 1.09 15.69
CA THR A 219 -42.47 0.17 14.53
C THR A 219 -42.99 1.12 13.42
N THR A 220 -42.56 1.13 12.15
CA THR A 220 -43.25 0.43 11.04
C THR A 220 -42.80 0.94 9.65
N HIS A 221 -42.53 -0.03 8.74
CA HIS A 221 -42.90 -0.14 7.31
C HIS A 221 -42.31 0.87 6.29
N SER A 222 -41.98 0.55 5.02
CA SER A 222 -42.28 -0.56 4.08
C SER A 222 -41.23 -0.50 2.94
N ALA A 223 -40.69 -1.61 2.40
CA ALA A 223 -41.14 -2.32 1.17
C ALA A 223 -41.19 -1.43 -0.10
N SER A 224 -40.72 -1.73 -1.30
CA SER A 224 -40.19 -2.90 -2.04
C SER A 224 -39.64 -2.33 -3.37
N ASP A 225 -38.72 -3.01 -4.07
CA ASP A 225 -39.09 -3.61 -5.38
C ASP A 225 -37.97 -4.45 -6.02
N LYS A 226 -38.44 -5.52 -6.68
CA LYS A 226 -37.68 -6.48 -7.47
C LYS A 226 -37.66 -6.02 -8.93
N CYS A 227 -36.62 -6.37 -9.69
CA CYS A 227 -36.83 -6.78 -11.07
C CYS A 227 -35.71 -7.71 -11.57
N ALA A 228 -36.12 -8.65 -12.40
CA ALA A 228 -35.37 -9.82 -12.88
C ALA A 228 -35.23 -9.78 -14.42
N CYS A 229 -34.28 -10.60 -14.91
CA CYS A 229 -34.15 -11.11 -16.30
C CYS A 229 -33.81 -10.06 -17.39
N THR A 230 -32.95 -10.32 -18.39
CA THR A 230 -33.00 -11.45 -19.35
C THR A 230 -31.73 -11.46 -20.23
N ALA A 231 -31.29 -12.63 -20.69
CA ALA A 231 -30.28 -12.84 -21.74
C ALA A 231 -30.92 -12.97 -23.14
N PRO A 232 -30.15 -12.79 -24.23
CA PRO A 232 -30.23 -13.71 -25.39
C PRO A 232 -28.81 -14.13 -25.85
N THR A 233 -28.52 -15.43 -26.02
CA THR A 233 -28.76 -16.32 -27.18
C THR A 233 -27.93 -15.98 -28.43
N MET A 234 -27.19 -17.00 -28.88
CA MET A 234 -26.31 -17.05 -30.04
C MET A 234 -27.02 -16.87 -31.39
N GLU A 235 -26.30 -16.32 -32.38
CA GLU A 235 -26.49 -16.64 -33.79
C GLU A 235 -25.17 -17.07 -34.43
N LYS A 236 -25.19 -18.29 -35.00
CA LYS A 236 -24.24 -18.78 -35.99
C LYS A 236 -24.59 -18.13 -37.33
N GLN A 237 -23.59 -17.64 -38.07
CA GLN A 237 -23.69 -17.54 -39.52
C GLN A 237 -22.55 -18.30 -40.19
N THR A 238 -22.96 -19.30 -40.95
CA THR A 238 -22.19 -20.09 -41.91
C THR A 238 -22.64 -19.63 -43.29
N THR A 239 -21.73 -19.13 -44.11
CA THR A 239 -21.79 -19.00 -45.58
C THR A 239 -20.44 -18.40 -46.01
N LYS A 240 -19.71 -18.84 -47.01
CA LYS A 240 -19.94 -19.76 -48.12
C LYS A 240 -18.57 -20.22 -48.63
#